data_AF-A0A832XR92-F1
#
_entry.id   AF-A0A832XR92-F1
#
_cell.length_a   1.000
_cell.length_b   1.000
_cell.length_c   1.000
_cell.angle_alpha   90.00
_cell.angle_beta   90.00
_cell.angle_gamma   90.00
#
_symmetry.space_group_name_H-M   'P 1'
#
loop_
_entity.id
_entity.type
_entity.pdbx_description
1 polymer ?
#
loop_
_entity_poly.entity_id
_entity_poly.type
_entity_poly.pdbx_seq_one_letter_code
_entity_poly.pdbx_strand_id
1 'polypeptide(L)'
;MTLNTAQRLALNLDSHIAIDAGAGTGKTSTIVERVIEHYLTEDQRATRILPRPERPGRLQGGLLVSPMSERIDLNDWGGLLPGEVVLLTFTNLAADEMRDRLRHRIAQLRPGSYSSDKDDQSDPRIRHEGFPEQLLMLLEDAPIGTIDSFFNQLVTPYRSLLGDTLGHDVVTEAGRIRIIEAGINTLWRLPRAANLLGDAVDAGVPADDVEAVLAARDRIARHFAGRKKSARMLRNLIDNSVFIGEGERGLLNATNRVDPELLRVRLMESIRSQDIDEFTDRLGNSIFDYCEVIRNHISHFAATGWASETRMASLVELADNGRPADDWERLVWAGQVLMCTVSSKLLKPDPIIFPSHKLPNDQQWPAGIEPWSTIKPNATKIAVRDQIHICTNAVKDLLVSPLGQRVLHHTQLAMILEATPGAHAPPDHASLLRHLPEPLPERLNGGLRAATSGFTLTAEARNLDDLRIVLHGLIGIVKMLKEREEVHEFDDITRLAGDLLLAKCPDICRTFYPRRIIDALDSIP
;
A
#
# COMPACT_ATOMS: atom_id res chain seq x y z
N MET A 1 6.14 -44.38 2.35
CA MET A 1 7.08 -43.41 1.72
C MET A 1 8.08 -42.93 2.77
N THR A 2 9.40 -42.93 2.53
CA THR A 2 10.37 -42.43 3.54
C THR A 2 10.48 -40.92 3.48
N LEU A 3 9.91 -40.23 4.48
CA LEU A 3 9.97 -38.77 4.60
C LEU A 3 11.39 -38.30 4.91
N ASN A 4 11.84 -37.25 4.22
CA ASN A 4 13.11 -36.58 4.53
C ASN A 4 13.01 -35.77 5.83
N THR A 5 14.14 -35.26 6.35
CA THR A 5 14.19 -34.53 7.61
C THR A 5 13.27 -33.30 7.64
N ALA A 6 13.25 -32.51 6.56
CA ALA A 6 12.41 -31.33 6.47
C ALA A 6 10.91 -31.69 6.46
N GLN A 7 10.53 -32.74 5.74
CA GLN A 7 9.16 -33.26 5.69
C GLN A 7 8.72 -33.78 7.06
N ARG A 8 9.60 -34.45 7.81
CA ARG A 8 9.30 -34.89 9.19
C ARG A 8 9.08 -33.71 10.13
N LEU A 9 9.92 -32.68 10.04
CA LEU A 9 9.74 -31.46 10.83
C LEU A 9 8.42 -30.76 10.51
N ALA A 10 8.00 -30.79 9.24
CA ALA A 10 6.71 -30.24 8.81
C ALA A 10 5.49 -30.98 9.38
N LEU A 11 5.64 -32.22 9.88
CA LEU A 11 4.56 -32.96 10.54
C LEU A 11 4.32 -32.55 12.01
N ASN A 12 5.13 -31.64 12.56
CA ASN A 12 4.95 -31.19 13.94
C ASN A 12 3.62 -30.43 14.10
N LEU A 13 2.69 -30.99 14.87
CA LEU A 13 1.36 -30.42 15.12
C LEU A 13 1.36 -29.35 16.23
N ASP A 14 2.43 -29.26 17.02
CA ASP A 14 2.50 -28.38 18.19
C ASP A 14 3.04 -26.97 17.87
N SER A 15 3.33 -26.68 16.60
CA SER A 15 3.94 -25.42 16.19
C SER A 15 3.29 -24.79 14.96
N HIS A 16 3.36 -23.45 14.90
CA HIS A 16 3.10 -22.69 13.69
C HIS A 16 4.33 -22.81 12.78
N ILE A 17 4.16 -23.32 11.56
CA ILE A 17 5.27 -23.65 10.66
C ILE A 17 5.08 -22.95 9.33
N ALA A 18 6.09 -22.21 8.89
CA ALA A 18 6.23 -21.77 7.51
C ALA A 18 7.16 -22.73 6.76
N ILE A 19 6.70 -23.27 5.63
CA ILE A 19 7.47 -24.22 4.82
C ILE A 19 7.82 -23.55 3.49
N ASP A 20 9.09 -23.24 3.30
CA ASP A 20 9.62 -22.91 1.98
C ASP A 20 10.10 -24.18 1.28
N ALA A 21 9.66 -24.39 0.05
CA ALA A 21 9.95 -25.61 -0.68
C ALA A 21 9.94 -25.38 -2.20
N GLY A 22 10.97 -25.91 -2.87
CA GLY A 22 11.10 -25.87 -4.33
C GLY A 22 10.07 -26.71 -5.08
N ALA A 23 10.04 -26.60 -6.42
CA ALA A 23 9.17 -27.43 -7.25
C ALA A 23 9.54 -28.92 -7.11
N GLY A 24 8.55 -29.80 -7.09
CA GLY A 24 8.76 -31.26 -7.04
C GLY A 24 9.24 -31.84 -5.70
N THR A 25 9.37 -31.04 -4.64
CA THR A 25 9.89 -31.52 -3.33
C THR A 25 8.87 -32.25 -2.46
N GLY A 26 7.66 -32.50 -2.98
CA GLY A 26 6.61 -33.22 -2.25
C GLY A 26 5.81 -32.37 -1.25
N LYS A 27 5.75 -31.04 -1.44
CA LYS A 27 4.93 -30.11 -0.62
C LYS A 27 3.52 -30.63 -0.36
N THR A 28 2.79 -30.90 -1.43
CA THR A 28 1.39 -31.36 -1.38
C THR A 28 1.25 -32.66 -0.60
N SER A 29 2.15 -33.62 -0.81
CA SER A 29 2.16 -34.89 -0.05
C SER A 29 2.46 -34.66 1.44
N THR A 30 3.34 -33.72 1.76
CA THR A 30 3.68 -33.40 3.16
C THR A 30 2.49 -32.76 3.88
N ILE A 31 1.74 -31.89 3.20
CA ILE A 31 0.50 -31.31 3.73
C ILE A 31 -0.53 -32.41 3.98
N VAL A 32 -0.73 -33.33 3.03
CA VAL A 32 -1.65 -34.46 3.19
C VAL A 32 -1.28 -35.30 4.41
N GLU A 33 -0.03 -35.72 4.55
CA GLU A 33 0.40 -36.48 5.74
C GLU A 33 0.21 -35.69 7.03
N ARG A 34 0.48 -34.37 7.03
CA ARG A 34 0.24 -33.53 8.21
C ARG A 34 -1.22 -33.49 8.62
N VAL A 35 -2.14 -33.44 7.66
CA VAL A 35 -3.58 -33.50 7.93
C VAL A 35 -3.98 -34.87 8.49
N ILE A 36 -3.43 -35.96 7.96
CA ILE A 36 -3.64 -37.30 8.54
C ILE A 36 -3.14 -37.35 9.98
N GLU A 37 -1.98 -36.75 10.27
CA GLU A 37 -1.48 -36.64 11.65
C GLU A 37 -2.43 -35.85 12.56
N HIS A 38 -3.06 -34.77 12.08
CA HIS A 38 -4.12 -34.06 12.80
C HIS A 38 -5.34 -34.95 13.08
N TYR A 39 -5.71 -35.84 12.16
CA TYR A 39 -6.83 -36.76 12.37
C TYR A 39 -6.51 -37.88 13.36
N LEU A 40 -5.30 -38.45 13.27
CA LEU A 40 -4.91 -39.64 14.03
C LEU A 40 -4.35 -39.36 15.42
N THR A 41 -3.81 -38.16 15.65
CA THR A 41 -3.15 -37.81 16.92
C THR A 41 -4.14 -37.21 17.91
N GLU A 42 -4.40 -37.92 19.01
CA GLU A 42 -5.30 -37.44 20.07
C GLU A 42 -4.73 -36.24 20.82
N ASP A 43 -3.42 -36.28 21.13
CA ASP A 43 -2.74 -35.26 21.93
C ASP A 43 -1.94 -34.32 21.04
N GLN A 44 -2.51 -33.14 20.76
CA GLN A 44 -1.93 -32.12 19.90
C GLN A 44 -2.33 -30.73 20.40
N ARG A 45 -1.57 -29.69 20.04
CA ARG A 45 -1.85 -28.32 20.43
C ARG A 45 -3.31 -27.88 20.20
N ALA A 46 -3.91 -28.24 19.08
CA ALA A 46 -5.29 -27.88 18.77
C ALA A 46 -6.29 -28.49 19.78
N THR A 47 -6.16 -29.77 20.11
CA THR A 47 -7.06 -30.47 21.05
C THR A 47 -6.85 -30.05 22.50
N ARG A 48 -5.69 -29.46 22.84
CA ARG A 48 -5.38 -28.89 24.16
C ARG A 48 -5.91 -27.47 24.36
N ILE A 49 -5.88 -26.64 23.31
CA ILE A 49 -6.14 -25.20 23.41
C ILE A 49 -7.58 -24.86 23.02
N LEU A 50 -8.13 -25.52 22.00
CA LEU A 50 -9.44 -25.19 21.45
C LEU A 50 -10.53 -26.02 22.13
N PRO A 51 -11.72 -25.44 22.36
CA PRO A 51 -12.87 -26.22 22.80
C PRO A 51 -13.26 -27.23 21.72
N ARG A 52 -13.71 -28.43 22.15
CA ARG A 52 -14.23 -29.43 21.21
C ARG A 52 -15.59 -28.97 20.67
N PRO A 53 -15.79 -28.90 19.34
CA PRO A 53 -17.08 -28.56 18.76
C PRO A 53 -18.08 -29.70 18.95
N GLU A 54 -19.35 -29.43 18.66
CA GLU A 54 -20.37 -30.48 18.59
C GLU A 54 -20.03 -31.45 17.45
N ARG A 55 -19.96 -32.74 17.77
CA ARG A 55 -19.62 -33.78 16.80
C ARG A 55 -20.85 -34.65 16.50
N PRO A 56 -20.95 -35.19 15.28
CA PRO A 56 -21.95 -36.21 14.99
C PRO A 56 -21.68 -37.41 15.90
N GLY A 57 -22.71 -37.93 16.58
CA GLY A 57 -22.57 -39.17 17.36
C GLY A 57 -22.38 -40.40 16.48
N ARG A 58 -22.86 -41.56 16.93
CA ARG A 58 -22.84 -42.77 16.09
C ARG A 58 -23.65 -42.59 14.81
N LEU A 59 -22.95 -42.61 13.68
CA LEU A 59 -23.54 -42.57 12.34
C LEU A 59 -24.44 -43.79 12.12
N GLN A 60 -25.71 -43.54 11.73
CA GLN A 60 -26.73 -44.58 11.59
C GLN A 60 -26.40 -45.60 10.47
N GLY A 61 -27.01 -46.79 10.55
CA GLY A 61 -26.88 -47.82 9.51
C GLY A 61 -27.50 -47.37 8.19
N GLY A 62 -26.82 -47.64 7.06
CA GLY A 62 -27.26 -47.30 5.70
C GLY A 62 -26.36 -46.32 4.95
N LEU A 63 -25.55 -45.52 5.66
CA LEU A 63 -24.60 -44.55 5.06
C LEU A 63 -23.18 -45.11 4.89
N LEU A 64 -22.84 -46.17 5.62
CA LEU A 64 -21.52 -46.81 5.65
C LEU A 64 -21.67 -48.32 5.48
N VAL A 65 -20.75 -48.93 4.75
CA VAL A 65 -20.65 -50.37 4.46
C VAL A 65 -20.21 -51.13 5.71
N SER A 66 -19.32 -50.56 6.54
CA SER A 66 -18.78 -51.23 7.72
C SER A 66 -19.85 -51.51 8.78
N PRO A 67 -19.86 -52.67 9.45
CA PRO A 67 -20.84 -53.01 10.48
C PRO A 67 -20.70 -52.10 11.71
N MET A 68 -21.77 -51.94 12.50
CA MET A 68 -21.77 -51.05 13.68
C MET A 68 -20.70 -51.41 14.73
N SER A 69 -20.28 -52.67 14.81
CA SER A 69 -19.21 -53.15 15.70
C SER A 69 -17.81 -52.63 15.33
N GLU A 70 -17.63 -52.22 14.08
CA GLU A 70 -16.36 -51.71 13.53
C GLU A 70 -16.38 -50.17 13.41
N ARG A 71 -17.39 -49.50 13.98
CA ARG A 71 -17.51 -48.05 13.99
C ARG A 71 -17.20 -47.51 15.38
N ILE A 72 -16.64 -46.30 15.43
CA ILE A 72 -16.48 -45.56 16.67
C ILE A 72 -17.59 -44.51 16.85
N ASP A 73 -17.86 -44.17 18.11
CA ASP A 73 -18.56 -42.92 18.40
C ASP A 73 -17.57 -41.76 18.19
N LEU A 74 -17.90 -40.83 17.31
CA LEU A 74 -16.98 -39.74 16.95
C LEU A 74 -16.86 -38.70 18.08
N ASN A 75 -17.81 -38.68 19.03
CA ASN A 75 -17.68 -37.91 20.27
C ASN A 75 -16.51 -38.40 21.15
N ASP A 76 -16.24 -39.71 21.11
CA ASP A 76 -15.20 -40.35 21.91
C ASP A 76 -13.82 -40.30 21.22
N TRP A 77 -13.76 -39.88 19.95
CA TRP A 77 -12.51 -39.77 19.22
C TRP A 77 -11.62 -38.66 19.79
N GLY A 78 -10.35 -38.98 20.11
CA GLY A 78 -9.45 -37.99 20.71
C GLY A 78 -8.84 -37.00 19.71
N GLY A 79 -8.66 -37.41 18.45
CA GLY A 79 -8.09 -36.57 17.39
C GLY A 79 -9.09 -35.61 16.77
N LEU A 80 -8.65 -34.84 15.77
CA LEU A 80 -9.53 -33.96 15.00
C LEU A 80 -10.34 -34.74 13.96
N LEU A 81 -11.54 -34.25 13.65
CA LEU A 81 -12.36 -34.75 12.54
C LEU A 81 -12.14 -33.90 11.28
N PRO A 82 -12.49 -34.39 10.07
CA PRO A 82 -12.31 -33.63 8.83
C PRO A 82 -12.95 -32.23 8.85
N GLY A 83 -14.14 -32.09 9.45
CA GLY A 83 -14.80 -30.79 9.61
C GLY A 83 -14.09 -29.80 10.55
N GLU A 84 -13.11 -30.27 11.33
CA GLU A 84 -12.36 -29.48 12.32
C GLU A 84 -11.00 -29.02 11.79
N VAL A 85 -10.63 -29.41 10.56
CA VAL A 85 -9.36 -29.05 9.92
C VAL A 85 -9.64 -28.26 8.64
N VAL A 86 -9.24 -27.00 8.64
CA VAL A 86 -9.40 -26.10 7.49
C VAL A 86 -8.19 -26.18 6.56
N LEU A 87 -8.44 -26.42 5.27
CA LEU A 87 -7.42 -26.46 4.22
C LEU A 87 -7.74 -25.45 3.13
N LEU A 88 -6.95 -24.38 3.08
CA LEU A 88 -7.14 -23.28 2.13
C LEU A 88 -6.12 -23.36 1.00
N THR A 89 -6.59 -23.20 -0.24
CA THR A 89 -5.76 -23.12 -1.45
C THR A 89 -6.11 -21.87 -2.26
N PHE A 90 -5.30 -21.56 -3.27
CA PHE A 90 -5.54 -20.40 -4.14
C PHE A 90 -6.58 -20.68 -5.24
N THR A 91 -6.81 -21.94 -5.59
CA THR A 91 -7.70 -22.30 -6.70
C THR A 91 -8.58 -23.50 -6.35
N ASN A 92 -9.80 -23.53 -6.87
CA ASN A 92 -10.70 -24.66 -6.71
C ASN A 92 -10.07 -25.97 -7.19
N LEU A 93 -9.34 -25.94 -8.31
CA LEU A 93 -8.64 -27.11 -8.84
C LEU A 93 -7.61 -27.68 -7.84
N ALA A 94 -6.86 -26.80 -7.17
CA ALA A 94 -5.90 -27.24 -6.15
C ALA A 94 -6.60 -27.78 -4.90
N ALA A 95 -7.75 -27.20 -4.51
CA ALA A 95 -8.56 -27.72 -3.42
C ALA A 95 -9.13 -29.12 -3.74
N ASP A 96 -9.65 -29.31 -4.96
CA ASP A 96 -10.17 -30.60 -5.44
C ASP A 96 -9.04 -31.65 -5.49
N GLU A 97 -7.87 -31.30 -6.01
CA GLU A 97 -6.70 -32.18 -6.00
C GLU A 97 -6.28 -32.56 -4.57
N MET A 98 -6.31 -31.62 -3.63
CA MET A 98 -6.03 -31.88 -2.21
C MET A 98 -7.06 -32.83 -1.60
N ARG A 99 -8.35 -32.64 -1.89
CA ARG A 99 -9.44 -33.49 -1.42
C ARG A 99 -9.28 -34.91 -1.96
N ASP A 100 -8.97 -35.06 -3.25
CA ASP A 100 -8.75 -36.36 -3.88
C ASP A 100 -7.55 -37.10 -3.28
N ARG A 101 -6.43 -36.40 -3.04
CA ARG A 101 -5.24 -36.96 -2.39
C ARG A 101 -5.53 -37.41 -0.96
N LEU A 102 -6.27 -36.61 -0.18
CA LEU A 102 -6.71 -36.98 1.17
C LEU A 102 -7.64 -38.20 1.12
N ARG A 103 -8.61 -38.22 0.21
CA ARG A 103 -9.53 -39.35 0.02
C ARG A 103 -8.76 -40.64 -0.26
N HIS A 104 -7.79 -40.59 -1.18
CA HIS A 104 -6.95 -41.73 -1.51
C HIS A 104 -6.10 -42.19 -0.31
N ARG A 105 -5.52 -41.25 0.43
CA ARG A 105 -4.69 -41.55 1.59
C ARG A 105 -5.47 -42.15 2.75
N ILE A 106 -6.66 -41.62 3.04
CA ILE A 106 -7.56 -42.14 4.10
C ILE A 106 -8.03 -43.54 3.72
N ALA A 107 -8.39 -43.79 2.47
CA ALA A 107 -8.84 -45.10 2.01
C ALA A 107 -7.78 -46.21 2.17
N GLN A 108 -6.49 -45.84 2.22
CA GLN A 108 -5.37 -46.75 2.44
C GLN A 108 -5.11 -47.03 3.93
N LEU A 109 -5.67 -46.25 4.85
CA LEU A 109 -5.46 -46.47 6.29
C LEU A 109 -6.09 -47.78 6.74
N ARG A 110 -5.34 -48.54 7.55
CA ARG A 110 -5.79 -49.78 8.17
C ARG A 110 -5.38 -49.82 9.64
N PRO A 111 -6.13 -50.51 10.51
CA PRO A 111 -5.68 -50.79 11.87
C PRO A 111 -4.54 -51.81 11.85
N GLY A 112 -3.51 -51.59 12.67
CA GLY A 112 -2.44 -52.57 12.85
C GLY A 112 -1.14 -51.96 13.39
N SER A 113 -0.17 -52.81 13.74
CA SER A 113 1.15 -52.34 14.15
C SER A 113 1.94 -51.78 12.97
N TYR A 114 2.81 -50.80 13.22
CA TYR A 114 3.76 -50.32 12.21
C TYR A 114 4.58 -51.50 11.65
N SER A 115 4.30 -51.89 10.41
CA SER A 115 5.08 -52.89 9.69
C SER A 115 6.24 -52.22 8.95
N SER A 116 7.36 -52.94 8.79
CA SER A 116 8.52 -52.49 8.02
C SER A 116 8.30 -52.59 6.50
N ASP A 117 7.22 -53.24 6.06
CA ASP A 117 6.89 -53.37 4.65
C ASP A 117 6.27 -52.07 4.10
N LYS A 118 6.80 -51.62 2.97
CA LYS A 118 6.48 -50.32 2.36
C LYS A 118 5.03 -50.18 1.88
N ASP A 119 4.32 -51.31 1.73
CA ASP A 119 2.94 -51.40 1.25
C ASP A 119 1.91 -51.61 2.38
N ASP A 120 2.37 -51.81 3.61
CA ASP A 120 1.48 -51.99 4.76
C ASP A 120 1.22 -50.64 5.44
N GLN A 121 0.06 -50.05 5.16
CA GLN A 121 -0.37 -48.75 5.68
C GLN A 121 -1.16 -48.86 7.00
N SER A 122 -0.78 -49.84 7.81
CA SER A 122 -1.30 -50.07 9.14
C SER A 122 -0.83 -48.99 10.13
N ASP A 123 -1.78 -48.38 10.86
CA ASP A 123 -1.50 -47.41 11.92
C ASP A 123 -2.10 -47.90 13.26
N PRO A 124 -1.30 -47.98 14.34
CA PRO A 124 -1.75 -48.54 15.61
C PRO A 124 -2.73 -47.64 16.36
N ARG A 125 -2.87 -46.37 15.95
CA ARG A 125 -3.84 -45.42 16.52
C ARG A 125 -5.26 -45.75 16.05
N ILE A 126 -5.39 -46.43 14.91
CA ILE A 126 -6.69 -46.87 14.37
C ILE A 126 -7.07 -48.18 15.05
N ARG A 127 -8.15 -48.15 15.84
CA ARG A 127 -8.61 -49.31 16.62
C ARG A 127 -9.70 -50.13 15.93
N HIS A 128 -10.39 -49.54 14.95
CA HIS A 128 -11.52 -50.15 14.27
C HIS A 128 -11.41 -49.99 12.75
N GLU A 129 -11.68 -51.07 12.01
CA GLU A 129 -11.59 -51.12 10.54
C GLU A 129 -12.55 -50.14 9.83
N GLY A 130 -13.69 -49.82 10.45
CA GLY A 130 -14.68 -48.90 9.87
C GLY A 130 -14.36 -47.41 10.09
N PHE A 131 -13.35 -47.07 10.90
CA PHE A 131 -13.03 -45.67 11.19
C PHE A 131 -12.57 -44.85 9.95
N PRO A 132 -11.69 -45.37 9.07
CA PRO A 132 -11.36 -44.70 7.82
C PRO A 132 -12.58 -44.41 6.94
N GLU A 133 -13.58 -45.29 6.92
CA GLU A 133 -14.82 -45.07 6.18
C GLU A 133 -15.63 -43.89 6.76
N GLN A 134 -15.67 -43.76 8.09
CA GLN A 134 -16.29 -42.63 8.77
C GLN A 134 -15.57 -41.30 8.42
N LEU A 135 -14.23 -41.31 8.35
CA LEU A 135 -13.45 -40.14 7.93
C LEU A 135 -13.72 -39.76 6.48
N LEU A 136 -13.82 -40.72 5.56
CA LEU A 136 -14.15 -40.47 4.15
C LEU A 136 -15.52 -39.82 4.00
N MET A 137 -16.51 -40.28 4.76
CA MET A 137 -17.86 -39.70 4.73
C MET A 137 -17.85 -38.23 5.21
N LEU A 138 -17.09 -37.92 6.26
CA LEU A 138 -16.96 -36.54 6.77
C LEU A 138 -16.10 -35.64 5.88
N LEU A 139 -15.26 -36.22 5.02
CA LEU A 139 -14.37 -35.46 4.13
C LEU A 139 -15.14 -34.68 3.04
N GLU A 140 -16.32 -35.17 2.64
CA GLU A 140 -17.11 -34.53 1.58
C GLU A 140 -17.60 -33.14 1.98
N ASP A 141 -17.91 -32.92 3.25
CA ASP A 141 -18.36 -31.63 3.80
C ASP A 141 -17.23 -30.86 4.53
N ALA A 142 -16.00 -31.37 4.49
CA ALA A 142 -14.86 -30.75 5.17
C ALA A 142 -14.47 -29.41 4.53
N PRO A 143 -13.99 -28.41 5.31
CA PRO A 143 -13.61 -27.08 4.82
C PRO A 143 -12.27 -27.12 4.05
N ILE A 144 -12.29 -27.74 2.87
CA ILE A 144 -11.20 -27.84 1.91
C ILE A 144 -11.60 -27.04 0.68
N GLY A 145 -11.01 -25.86 0.49
CA GLY A 145 -11.48 -24.92 -0.52
C GLY A 145 -10.55 -23.73 -0.72
N THR A 146 -11.05 -22.71 -1.42
CA THR A 146 -10.39 -21.40 -1.46
C THR A 146 -10.74 -20.58 -0.22
N ILE A 147 -9.96 -19.53 0.04
CA ILE A 147 -10.25 -18.54 1.09
C ILE A 147 -11.68 -17.99 0.93
N ASP A 148 -12.10 -17.69 -0.30
CA ASP A 148 -13.43 -17.16 -0.59
C ASP A 148 -14.55 -18.13 -0.20
N SER A 149 -14.40 -19.41 -0.56
CA SER A 149 -15.38 -20.45 -0.21
C SER A 149 -15.50 -20.62 1.30
N PHE A 150 -14.37 -20.55 2.02
CA PHE A 150 -14.34 -20.64 3.47
C PHE A 150 -15.00 -19.44 4.13
N PHE A 151 -14.70 -18.21 3.70
CA PHE A 151 -15.35 -17.02 4.25
C PHE A 151 -16.86 -17.01 3.94
N ASN A 152 -17.26 -17.45 2.76
CA ASN A 152 -18.68 -17.61 2.46
C ASN A 152 -19.35 -18.61 3.40
N GLN A 153 -18.75 -19.77 3.63
CA GLN A 153 -19.27 -20.77 4.57
C GLN A 153 -19.36 -20.22 6.00
N LEU A 154 -18.36 -19.43 6.42
CA LEU A 154 -18.30 -18.80 7.74
C LEU A 154 -19.39 -17.74 7.94
N VAL A 155 -19.62 -16.89 6.93
CA VAL A 155 -20.53 -15.74 6.99
C VAL A 155 -21.99 -16.14 6.77
N THR A 156 -22.25 -17.14 5.93
CA THR A 156 -23.61 -17.53 5.49
C THR A 156 -24.62 -17.69 6.64
N PRO A 157 -24.31 -18.39 7.76
CA PRO A 157 -25.25 -18.54 8.88
C PRO A 157 -25.61 -17.24 9.59
N TYR A 158 -24.75 -16.22 9.47
CA TYR A 158 -24.84 -14.96 10.21
C TYR A 158 -25.19 -13.76 9.33
N ARG A 159 -25.48 -13.95 8.03
CA ARG A 159 -25.78 -12.85 7.09
C ARG A 159 -26.87 -11.90 7.60
N SER A 160 -27.95 -12.45 8.17
CA SER A 160 -29.04 -11.65 8.73
C SER A 160 -28.62 -10.79 9.92
N LEU A 161 -27.69 -11.28 10.75
CA LEU A 161 -27.14 -10.55 11.90
C LEU A 161 -26.15 -9.46 11.47
N LEU A 162 -25.39 -9.72 10.40
CA LEU A 162 -24.41 -8.79 9.83
C LEU A 162 -25.07 -7.65 9.03
N GLY A 163 -26.40 -7.61 8.99
CA GLY A 163 -27.17 -6.57 8.30
C GLY A 163 -27.05 -6.65 6.78
N ASP A 164 -26.76 -7.84 6.26
CA ASP A 164 -26.49 -8.04 4.85
C ASP A 164 -27.78 -8.28 4.06
N THR A 165 -28.06 -7.39 3.10
CA THR A 165 -29.10 -7.51 2.06
C THR A 165 -28.52 -8.01 0.74
N LEU A 166 -27.20 -8.27 0.65
CA LEU A 166 -26.57 -8.75 -0.56
C LEU A 166 -27.18 -10.09 -0.99
N GLY A 167 -27.45 -10.21 -2.28
CA GLY A 167 -28.07 -11.41 -2.82
C GLY A 167 -27.12 -12.60 -2.92
N HIS A 168 -27.65 -13.72 -3.38
CA HIS A 168 -26.93 -14.99 -3.40
C HIS A 168 -25.89 -15.10 -4.52
N ASP A 169 -25.92 -14.21 -5.51
CA ASP A 169 -25.11 -14.33 -6.71
C ASP A 169 -23.80 -13.53 -6.64
N VAL A 170 -22.70 -14.18 -7.03
CA VAL A 170 -21.41 -13.52 -7.19
C VAL A 170 -21.44 -12.69 -8.46
N VAL A 171 -21.10 -11.40 -8.35
CA VAL A 171 -21.06 -10.52 -9.51
C VAL A 171 -19.95 -10.95 -10.47
N THR A 172 -20.30 -11.02 -11.76
CA THR A 172 -19.29 -11.23 -12.81
C THR A 172 -18.38 -10.02 -12.96
N GLU A 173 -17.16 -10.20 -13.48
CA GLU A 173 -16.24 -9.09 -13.79
C GLU A 173 -16.91 -8.01 -14.65
N ALA A 174 -17.64 -8.41 -15.69
CA ALA A 174 -18.38 -7.48 -16.54
C ALA A 174 -19.51 -6.78 -15.78
N GLY A 175 -20.17 -7.47 -14.85
CA GLY A 175 -21.15 -6.90 -13.92
C GLY A 175 -20.52 -5.83 -13.03
N ARG A 176 -19.39 -6.14 -12.38
CA ARG A 176 -18.64 -5.21 -11.53
C ARG A 176 -18.30 -3.92 -12.27
N ILE A 177 -17.71 -4.03 -13.46
CA ILE A 177 -17.35 -2.85 -14.27
C ILE A 177 -18.58 -1.99 -14.56
N ARG A 178 -19.72 -2.60 -14.91
CA ARG A 178 -20.98 -1.87 -15.17
C ARG A 178 -21.52 -1.18 -13.91
N ILE A 179 -21.51 -1.85 -12.77
CA ILE A 179 -21.98 -1.30 -11.49
C ILE A 179 -21.12 -0.10 -11.09
N ILE A 180 -19.79 -0.22 -11.19
CA ILE A 180 -18.87 0.88 -10.90
C ILE A 180 -19.12 2.07 -11.85
N GLU A 181 -19.30 1.80 -13.16
CA GLU A 181 -19.65 2.85 -14.12
C GLU A 181 -20.98 3.54 -13.80
N ALA A 182 -22.00 2.76 -13.41
CA ALA A 182 -23.28 3.28 -12.97
C ALA A 182 -23.11 4.14 -11.70
N GLY A 183 -22.35 3.67 -10.70
CA GLY A 183 -22.07 4.40 -9.46
C GLY A 183 -21.37 5.74 -9.71
N ILE A 184 -20.32 5.75 -10.55
CA ILE A 184 -19.64 6.99 -10.94
C ILE A 184 -20.61 7.93 -11.66
N ASN A 185 -21.46 7.42 -12.54
CA ASN A 185 -22.45 8.23 -13.26
C ASN A 185 -23.52 8.80 -12.32
N THR A 186 -23.97 8.03 -11.33
CA THR A 186 -24.90 8.47 -10.28
C THR A 186 -24.27 9.58 -9.45
N LEU A 187 -23.06 9.38 -8.94
CA LEU A 187 -22.31 10.38 -8.16
C LEU A 187 -22.23 11.73 -8.87
N TRP A 188 -21.94 11.74 -10.18
CA TRP A 188 -21.86 12.99 -10.97
C TRP A 188 -23.21 13.65 -11.24
N ARG A 189 -24.33 12.92 -11.13
CA ARG A 189 -25.68 13.44 -11.33
C ARG A 189 -26.31 14.00 -10.06
N LEU A 190 -25.78 13.66 -8.89
CA LEU A 190 -26.36 14.09 -7.61
C LEU A 190 -26.41 15.63 -7.51
N PRO A 191 -27.55 16.23 -7.16
CA PRO A 191 -27.63 17.66 -6.94
C PRO A 191 -26.93 18.04 -5.62
N ARG A 192 -26.43 19.29 -5.54
CA ARG A 192 -25.90 19.88 -4.29
C ARG A 192 -26.85 20.91 -3.65
N ALA A 193 -28.07 21.03 -4.16
CA ALA A 193 -29.03 21.96 -3.60
C ALA A 193 -29.48 21.45 -2.21
N ALA A 194 -29.55 22.34 -1.22
CA ALA A 194 -29.86 21.97 0.18
C ALA A 194 -31.19 21.20 0.33
N ASN A 195 -32.14 21.45 -0.57
CA ASN A 195 -33.44 20.76 -0.61
C ASN A 195 -33.42 19.40 -1.31
N LEU A 196 -32.30 18.99 -1.92
CA LEU A 196 -32.14 17.74 -2.68
C LEU A 196 -31.01 16.86 -2.12
N LEU A 197 -30.53 17.14 -0.91
CA LEU A 197 -29.51 16.30 -0.26
C LEU A 197 -30.03 14.89 0.04
N GLY A 198 -31.35 14.73 0.19
CA GLY A 198 -32.01 13.42 0.33
C GLY A 198 -31.71 12.47 -0.83
N ASP A 199 -31.64 12.98 -2.07
CA ASP A 199 -31.34 12.17 -3.25
C ASP A 199 -29.95 11.50 -3.16
N ALA A 200 -28.99 12.14 -2.48
CA ALA A 200 -27.66 11.57 -2.27
C ALA A 200 -27.68 10.44 -1.23
N VAL A 201 -28.48 10.60 -0.17
CA VAL A 201 -28.69 9.54 0.84
C VAL A 201 -29.38 8.34 0.19
N ASP A 202 -30.44 8.57 -0.58
CA ASP A 202 -31.17 7.53 -1.31
C ASP A 202 -30.30 6.80 -2.34
N ALA A 203 -29.31 7.50 -2.91
CA ALA A 203 -28.33 6.90 -3.81
C ALA A 203 -27.26 6.06 -3.10
N GLY A 204 -27.14 6.15 -1.77
CA GLY A 204 -26.20 5.37 -0.96
C GLY A 204 -25.06 6.17 -0.31
N VAL A 205 -25.05 7.50 -0.40
CA VAL A 205 -24.05 8.31 0.31
C VAL A 205 -24.39 8.36 1.81
N PRO A 206 -23.44 8.13 2.74
CA PRO A 206 -23.70 8.23 4.17
C PRO A 206 -24.26 9.60 4.56
N ALA A 207 -25.33 9.62 5.37
CA ALA A 207 -26.07 10.83 5.69
C ALA A 207 -25.20 11.95 6.28
N ASP A 208 -24.26 11.60 7.17
CA ASP A 208 -23.37 12.55 7.82
C ASP A 208 -22.32 13.14 6.86
N ASP A 209 -22.05 12.47 5.73
CA ASP A 209 -20.98 12.82 4.79
C ASP A 209 -21.49 13.50 3.52
N VAL A 210 -22.81 13.56 3.28
CA VAL A 210 -23.40 14.02 2.01
C VAL A 210 -22.83 15.37 1.57
N GLU A 211 -22.84 16.37 2.46
CA GLU A 211 -22.34 17.70 2.11
C GLU A 211 -20.84 17.68 1.77
N ALA A 212 -20.05 16.91 2.53
CA ALA A 212 -18.61 16.78 2.32
C ALA A 212 -18.31 16.08 0.99
N VAL A 213 -19.01 14.99 0.68
CA VAL A 213 -18.90 14.22 -0.56
C VAL A 213 -19.23 15.09 -1.76
N LEU A 214 -20.36 15.79 -1.76
CA LEU A 214 -20.76 16.62 -2.89
C LEU A 214 -19.82 17.82 -3.07
N ALA A 215 -19.34 18.42 -1.98
CA ALA A 215 -18.37 19.52 -2.06
C ALA A 215 -16.99 19.06 -2.58
N ALA A 216 -16.51 17.90 -2.14
CA ALA A 216 -15.26 17.29 -2.61
C ALA A 216 -15.37 16.88 -4.09
N ARG A 217 -16.50 16.26 -4.47
CA ARG A 217 -16.83 15.93 -5.85
C ARG A 217 -16.75 17.15 -6.77
N ASP A 218 -17.34 18.27 -6.38
CA ASP A 218 -17.31 19.51 -7.18
C ASP A 218 -15.87 20.06 -7.31
N ARG A 219 -15.02 19.91 -6.28
CA ARG A 219 -13.60 20.29 -6.35
C ARG A 219 -12.81 19.37 -7.29
N ILE A 220 -12.98 18.05 -7.18
CA ILE A 220 -12.38 17.06 -8.10
C ILE A 220 -12.79 17.35 -9.54
N ALA A 221 -14.06 17.68 -9.80
CA ALA A 221 -14.52 18.03 -11.14
C ALA A 221 -13.81 19.26 -11.72
N ARG A 222 -13.36 20.21 -10.89
CA ARG A 222 -12.52 21.34 -11.30
C ARG A 222 -11.06 20.96 -11.47
N HIS A 223 -10.52 20.11 -10.59
CA HIS A 223 -9.11 19.69 -10.61
C HIS A 223 -8.80 18.84 -11.86
N PHE A 224 -9.69 17.91 -12.18
CA PHE A 224 -9.51 17.00 -13.30
C PHE A 224 -10.22 17.55 -14.54
N ALA A 225 -9.45 17.93 -15.56
CA ALA A 225 -9.97 18.47 -16.82
C ALA A 225 -10.77 17.42 -17.62
N GLY A 226 -12.03 17.21 -17.22
CA GLY A 226 -13.04 16.43 -17.92
C GLY A 226 -13.46 15.14 -17.20
N ARG A 227 -14.77 14.84 -17.30
CA ARG A 227 -15.44 13.68 -16.70
C ARG A 227 -14.73 12.34 -16.96
N LYS A 228 -14.16 12.15 -18.15
CA LYS A 228 -13.46 10.90 -18.52
C LYS A 228 -12.20 10.66 -17.66
N LYS A 229 -11.45 11.72 -17.34
CA LYS A 229 -10.24 11.61 -16.50
C LYS A 229 -10.61 11.34 -15.04
N SER A 230 -11.58 12.09 -14.51
CA SER A 230 -12.10 11.88 -13.16
C SER A 230 -12.70 10.48 -12.99
N ALA A 231 -13.48 10.00 -13.97
CA ALA A 231 -14.04 8.65 -13.94
C ALA A 231 -12.97 7.56 -13.97
N ARG A 232 -11.92 7.70 -14.79
CA ARG A 232 -10.80 6.76 -14.80
C ARG A 232 -10.07 6.74 -13.45
N MET A 233 -9.88 7.91 -12.86
CA MET A 233 -9.22 8.07 -11.57
C MET A 233 -10.04 7.44 -10.44
N LEU A 234 -11.35 7.73 -10.36
CA LEU A 234 -12.25 7.10 -9.38
C LEU A 234 -12.37 5.59 -9.57
N ARG A 235 -12.35 5.09 -10.81
CA ARG A 235 -12.31 3.65 -11.10
C ARG A 235 -11.06 3.00 -10.49
N ASN A 236 -9.89 3.59 -10.73
CA ASN A 236 -8.66 3.09 -10.14
C ASN A 236 -8.68 3.15 -8.60
N LEU A 237 -9.32 4.17 -8.01
CA LEU A 237 -9.45 4.24 -6.56
C LEU A 237 -10.36 3.15 -6.01
N ILE A 238 -11.55 2.94 -6.59
CA ILE A 238 -12.47 1.92 -6.07
C ILE A 238 -11.93 0.51 -6.26
N ASP A 239 -11.27 0.23 -7.38
CA ASP A 239 -10.60 -1.05 -7.64
C ASP A 239 -9.47 -1.35 -6.62
N ASN A 240 -8.92 -0.31 -5.97
CA ASN A 240 -7.88 -0.43 -4.95
C ASN A 240 -8.35 0.03 -3.56
N SER A 241 -9.66 0.08 -3.32
CA SER A 241 -10.25 0.67 -2.12
C SER A 241 -9.76 0.03 -0.82
N VAL A 242 -9.51 -1.29 -0.81
CA VAL A 242 -8.96 -2.03 0.33
C VAL A 242 -7.58 -1.49 0.73
N PHE A 243 -6.69 -1.28 -0.23
CA PHE A 243 -5.34 -0.75 0.04
C PHE A 243 -5.36 0.72 0.46
N ILE A 244 -6.30 1.50 -0.07
CA ILE A 244 -6.43 2.91 0.26
C ILE A 244 -6.87 3.07 1.72
N GLY A 245 -7.83 2.26 2.20
CA GLY A 245 -8.26 2.29 3.60
C GLY A 245 -7.12 2.02 4.58
N GLU A 246 -6.20 1.12 4.24
CA GLU A 246 -4.97 0.89 5.02
C GLU A 246 -3.96 2.03 4.86
N GLY A 247 -3.78 2.55 3.65
CA GLY A 247 -2.85 3.63 3.34
C GLY A 247 -3.19 4.97 4.02
N GLU A 248 -4.46 5.21 4.32
CA GLU A 248 -4.94 6.39 5.05
C GLU A 248 -4.59 6.37 6.54
N ARG A 249 -4.32 5.19 7.12
CA ARG A 249 -3.95 5.08 8.53
C ARG A 249 -2.68 5.88 8.80
N GLY A 250 -2.73 6.76 9.80
CA GLY A 250 -1.61 7.64 10.15
C GLY A 250 -1.48 8.90 9.29
N LEU A 251 -2.38 9.14 8.32
CA LEU A 251 -2.50 10.42 7.59
C LEU A 251 -3.63 11.31 8.12
N LEU A 252 -4.55 10.74 8.91
CA LEU A 252 -5.76 11.41 9.36
C LEU A 252 -5.56 12.04 10.75
N ASN A 253 -5.99 13.29 10.91
CA ASN A 253 -6.03 13.96 12.21
C ASN A 253 -7.29 13.59 13.03
N ALA A 254 -7.43 14.19 14.21
CA ALA A 254 -8.57 13.98 15.11
C ALA A 254 -9.95 14.33 14.50
N THR A 255 -9.98 15.12 13.42
CA THR A 255 -11.21 15.44 12.68
C THR A 255 -11.47 14.49 11.51
N ASN A 256 -10.72 13.38 11.42
CA ASN A 256 -10.78 12.41 10.34
C ASN A 256 -10.53 13.07 8.97
N ARG A 257 -9.53 13.95 8.87
CA ARG A 257 -9.12 14.65 7.65
C ARG A 257 -7.64 14.43 7.39
N VAL A 258 -7.24 14.37 6.13
CA VAL A 258 -5.81 14.27 5.78
C VAL A 258 -5.08 15.52 6.29
N ASP A 259 -4.06 15.31 7.10
CA ASP A 259 -3.30 16.37 7.73
C ASP A 259 -2.00 16.64 6.97
N PRO A 260 -1.67 17.91 6.64
CA PRO A 260 -0.44 18.24 5.93
C PRO A 260 0.83 17.80 6.67
N GLU A 261 0.86 17.90 8.00
CA GLU A 261 2.04 17.53 8.79
C GLU A 261 2.20 16.02 8.86
N LEU A 262 1.10 15.27 9.02
CA LEU A 262 1.16 13.80 8.97
C LEU A 262 1.57 13.29 7.57
N LEU A 263 1.11 13.96 6.51
CA LEU A 263 1.55 13.67 5.15
C LEU A 263 3.05 13.91 4.99
N ARG A 264 3.58 15.03 5.51
CA ARG A 264 5.02 15.32 5.53
C ARG A 264 5.79 14.25 6.29
N VAL A 265 5.34 13.87 7.48
CA VAL A 265 5.96 12.79 8.28
C VAL A 265 5.99 11.49 7.48
N ARG A 266 4.88 11.09 6.85
CA ARG A 266 4.81 9.87 6.03
C ARG A 266 5.77 9.90 4.85
N LEU A 267 5.94 11.05 4.19
CA LEU A 267 6.93 11.21 3.11
C LEU A 267 8.37 11.08 3.63
N MET A 268 8.62 11.45 4.88
CA MET A 268 9.94 11.36 5.51
C MET A 268 10.25 9.96 6.06
N GLU A 269 9.24 9.10 6.29
CA GLU A 269 9.46 7.71 6.74
C GLU A 269 10.26 6.87 5.74
N SER A 270 10.23 7.22 4.45
CA SER A 270 10.97 6.51 3.40
C SER A 270 12.45 6.91 3.28
N ILE A 271 12.93 7.84 4.11
CA ILE A 271 14.32 8.32 4.09
C ILE A 271 14.89 8.42 5.51
N ARG A 272 16.17 8.09 5.63
CA ARG A 272 16.88 8.15 6.91
C ARG A 272 17.47 9.54 7.12
N SER A 273 17.31 10.07 8.33
CA SER A 273 17.94 11.33 8.75
C SER A 273 19.45 11.34 8.49
N GLN A 274 20.14 10.22 8.73
CA GLN A 274 21.58 10.12 8.49
C GLN A 274 21.95 10.26 7.00
N ASP A 275 21.11 9.78 6.09
CA ASP A 275 21.35 9.91 4.65
C ASP A 275 21.21 11.38 4.21
N ILE A 276 20.25 12.11 4.78
CA ILE A 276 20.05 13.54 4.54
C ILE A 276 21.22 14.33 5.12
N ASP A 277 21.63 14.03 6.35
CA ASP A 277 22.74 14.68 7.03
C ASP A 277 24.05 14.51 6.24
N GLU A 278 24.40 13.28 5.86
CA GLU A 278 25.62 13.01 5.09
C GLU A 278 25.60 13.70 3.71
N PHE A 279 24.48 13.62 2.99
CA PHE A 279 24.37 14.23 1.67
C PHE A 279 24.48 15.76 1.74
N THR A 280 23.75 16.39 2.67
CA THR A 280 23.73 17.85 2.78
C THR A 280 25.03 18.42 3.33
N ASP A 281 25.72 17.70 4.21
CA ASP A 281 27.07 18.07 4.67
C ASP A 281 28.08 18.05 3.51
N ARG A 282 28.11 16.96 2.74
CA ARG A 282 29.02 16.83 1.59
C ARG A 282 28.71 17.83 0.48
N LEU A 283 27.43 18.07 0.21
CA LEU A 283 26.99 19.09 -0.73
C LEU A 283 27.41 20.49 -0.25
N GLY A 284 27.15 20.81 1.03
CA GLY A 284 27.49 22.09 1.63
C GLY A 284 28.99 22.39 1.57
N ASN A 285 29.82 21.43 1.98
CA ASN A 285 31.28 21.56 1.92
C ASN A 285 31.77 21.81 0.48
N SER A 286 31.26 21.05 -0.49
CA SER A 286 31.66 21.20 -1.90
C SER A 286 31.26 22.56 -2.49
N ILE A 287 30.10 23.10 -2.07
CA ILE A 287 29.61 24.40 -2.51
C ILE A 287 30.34 25.54 -1.80
N PHE A 288 30.62 25.40 -0.50
CA PHE A 288 31.44 26.33 0.26
C PHE A 288 32.84 26.47 -0.37
N ASP A 289 33.49 25.34 -0.65
CA ASP A 289 34.80 25.33 -1.32
C ASP A 289 34.73 25.99 -2.71
N TYR A 290 33.68 25.73 -3.48
CA TYR A 290 33.47 26.40 -4.77
C TYR A 290 33.36 27.91 -4.60
N CYS A 291 32.55 28.39 -3.66
CA CYS A 291 32.40 29.81 -3.35
C CYS A 291 33.72 30.45 -2.90
N GLU A 292 34.50 29.77 -2.05
CA GLU A 292 35.82 30.22 -1.61
C GLU A 292 36.82 30.34 -2.76
N VAL A 293 36.84 29.38 -3.70
CA VAL A 293 37.67 29.47 -4.91
C VAL A 293 37.33 30.73 -5.72
N ILE A 294 36.04 31.04 -5.88
CA ILE A 294 35.61 32.26 -6.59
C ILE A 294 36.00 33.52 -5.80
N ARG A 295 35.78 33.57 -4.48
CA ARG A 295 36.14 34.72 -3.62
C ARG A 295 37.64 35.01 -3.63
N ASN A 296 38.47 33.97 -3.50
CA ASN A 296 39.94 34.10 -3.53
C ASN A 296 40.48 34.63 -4.86
N HIS A 297 39.70 34.49 -5.94
CA HIS A 297 40.04 34.93 -7.29
C HIS A 297 39.05 35.97 -7.84
N ILE A 298 38.39 36.73 -6.96
CA ILE A 298 37.27 37.63 -7.30
C ILE A 298 37.61 38.63 -8.40
N SER A 299 38.84 39.16 -8.41
CA SER A 299 39.30 40.13 -9.41
C SER A 299 39.23 39.61 -10.85
N HIS A 300 39.24 38.29 -11.04
CA HIS A 300 39.11 37.66 -12.35
C HIS A 300 37.68 37.25 -12.70
N PHE A 301 36.85 36.93 -11.70
CA PHE A 301 35.48 36.45 -11.88
C PHE A 301 34.46 37.58 -11.91
N ALA A 302 34.64 38.59 -11.06
CA ALA A 302 33.76 39.74 -10.92
C ALA A 302 34.55 40.92 -10.32
N ALA A 303 35.35 41.62 -11.14
CA ALA A 303 36.23 42.71 -10.71
C ALA A 303 35.50 43.86 -9.98
N THR A 304 34.22 44.06 -10.31
CA THR A 304 33.33 45.06 -9.69
C THR A 304 32.36 44.44 -8.67
N GLY A 305 32.54 43.16 -8.32
CA GLY A 305 31.55 42.35 -7.62
C GLY A 305 30.43 41.83 -8.54
N TRP A 306 29.61 40.92 -8.01
CA TRP A 306 28.41 40.41 -8.68
C TRP A 306 27.15 41.13 -8.19
N ALA A 307 26.13 41.22 -9.05
CA ALA A 307 24.84 41.80 -8.68
C ALA A 307 24.07 40.88 -7.74
N SER A 308 23.13 41.45 -6.98
CA SER A 308 22.27 40.70 -6.07
C SER A 308 21.43 39.66 -6.81
N GLU A 309 20.87 39.94 -7.98
CA GLU A 309 20.00 39.02 -8.73
C GLU A 309 20.78 38.02 -9.60
N THR A 310 21.73 37.31 -9.03
CA THR A 310 22.59 36.36 -9.74
C THR A 310 22.60 35.00 -9.06
N ARG A 311 22.85 33.92 -9.83
CA ARG A 311 23.01 32.57 -9.27
C ARG A 311 24.16 32.50 -8.27
N MET A 312 25.25 33.25 -8.52
CA MET A 312 26.37 33.33 -7.58
C MET A 312 25.95 33.97 -6.25
N ALA A 313 25.19 35.07 -6.26
CA ALA A 313 24.72 35.71 -5.02
C ALA A 313 23.87 34.76 -4.18
N SER A 314 22.91 34.05 -4.80
CA SER A 314 22.11 33.02 -4.14
C SER A 314 22.97 31.90 -3.56
N LEU A 315 23.95 31.41 -4.32
CA LEU A 315 24.80 30.29 -3.89
C LEU A 315 25.70 30.68 -2.72
N VAL A 316 26.24 31.90 -2.73
CA VAL A 316 27.07 32.47 -1.65
C VAL A 316 26.25 32.61 -0.38
N GLU A 317 25.04 33.15 -0.47
CA GLU A 317 24.16 33.29 0.71
C GLU A 317 23.79 31.93 1.30
N LEU A 318 23.45 30.94 0.46
CA LEU A 318 23.16 29.57 0.90
C LEU A 318 24.37 28.88 1.54
N ALA A 319 25.59 29.17 1.06
CA ALA A 319 26.83 28.66 1.63
C ALA A 319 27.16 29.33 2.97
N ASP A 320 26.97 30.65 3.08
CA ASP A 320 27.34 31.44 4.27
C ASP A 320 26.35 31.25 5.43
N ASN A 321 25.06 31.11 5.13
CA ASN A 321 24.03 30.82 6.15
C ASN A 321 24.12 29.38 6.68
N GLY A 322 24.79 28.48 5.94
CA GLY A 322 24.95 27.08 6.29
C GLY A 322 23.67 26.26 6.14
N ARG A 323 23.74 24.99 6.57
CA ARG A 323 22.64 24.03 6.46
C ARG A 323 21.65 24.15 7.65
N PRO A 324 20.33 24.07 7.41
CA PRO A 324 19.33 24.06 8.48
C PRO A 324 19.47 22.87 9.45
N ALA A 325 18.79 22.96 10.59
CA ALA A 325 18.79 21.90 11.61
C ALA A 325 17.76 20.80 11.32
N ASP A 326 16.58 21.17 10.81
CA ASP A 326 15.51 20.23 10.48
C ASP A 326 15.77 19.51 9.16
N ASP A 327 15.41 18.22 9.09
CA ASP A 327 15.69 17.39 7.92
C ASP A 327 14.88 17.78 6.69
N TRP A 328 13.65 18.26 6.86
CA TRP A 328 12.85 18.75 5.75
C TRP A 328 13.41 20.06 5.21
N GLU A 329 13.75 21.00 6.11
CA GLU A 329 14.40 22.26 5.72
C GLU A 329 15.75 22.03 5.01
N ARG A 330 16.50 21.00 5.40
CA ARG A 330 17.72 20.56 4.71
C ARG A 330 17.47 20.09 3.28
N LEU A 331 16.37 19.38 3.02
CA LEU A 331 15.97 18.98 1.66
C LEU A 331 15.59 20.20 0.82
N VAL A 332 14.85 21.15 1.40
CA VAL A 332 14.50 22.42 0.72
C VAL A 332 15.77 23.22 0.38
N TRP A 333 16.69 23.36 1.35
CA TRP A 333 17.99 24.01 1.16
C TRP A 333 18.81 23.33 0.06
N ALA A 334 18.90 22.00 0.05
CA ALA A 334 19.59 21.26 -1.00
C ALA A 334 18.96 21.53 -2.38
N GLY A 335 17.64 21.60 -2.44
CA GLY A 335 16.90 21.98 -3.65
C GLY A 335 17.28 23.37 -4.16
N GLN A 336 17.34 24.36 -3.27
CA GLN A 336 17.75 25.74 -3.61
C GLN A 336 19.19 25.81 -4.13
N VAL A 337 20.12 25.06 -3.51
CA VAL A 337 21.50 24.93 -3.98
C VAL A 337 21.56 24.31 -5.39
N LEU A 338 20.83 23.21 -5.61
CA LEU A 338 20.79 22.54 -6.91
C LEU A 338 20.14 23.42 -7.99
N MET A 339 19.14 24.22 -7.62
CA MET A 339 18.51 25.21 -8.52
C MET A 339 19.51 26.26 -9.02
N CYS A 340 20.44 26.70 -8.17
CA CYS A 340 21.50 27.64 -8.56
C CYS A 340 22.49 27.03 -9.58
N THR A 341 22.65 25.70 -9.57
CA THR A 341 23.70 25.00 -10.34
C THR A 341 23.16 24.21 -11.54
N VAL A 342 21.84 24.03 -11.66
CA VAL A 342 21.16 23.28 -12.74
C VAL A 342 20.80 24.13 -13.96
N SER A 343 20.97 23.57 -15.16
CA SER A 343 20.73 24.28 -16.42
C SER A 343 19.26 24.40 -16.88
N SER A 344 18.29 23.82 -16.16
CA SER A 344 16.82 24.03 -16.29
C SER A 344 15.97 22.82 -15.87
N LYS A 345 16.58 21.63 -15.70
CA LYS A 345 15.85 20.34 -15.62
C LYS A 345 15.98 19.65 -14.25
N LEU A 346 15.85 20.38 -13.15
CA LEU A 346 16.02 19.78 -11.81
C LEU A 346 15.05 18.63 -11.55
N LEU A 347 13.78 18.78 -11.95
CA LEU A 347 12.71 17.80 -11.73
C LEU A 347 12.75 16.60 -12.70
N LYS A 348 13.83 16.44 -13.48
CA LYS A 348 14.04 15.24 -14.30
C LYS A 348 14.89 14.22 -13.55
N PRO A 349 14.84 12.93 -13.93
CA PRO A 349 15.65 11.89 -13.30
C PRO A 349 17.16 12.20 -13.32
N ASP A 350 17.65 12.75 -14.44
CA ASP A 350 19.06 13.08 -14.64
C ASP A 350 19.26 14.58 -14.88
N PRO A 351 19.27 15.42 -13.82
CA PRO A 351 19.51 16.84 -13.95
C PRO A 351 20.97 17.13 -14.30
N ILE A 352 21.20 18.04 -15.25
CA ILE A 352 22.55 18.48 -15.62
C ILE A 352 22.98 19.60 -14.66
N ILE A 353 23.85 19.24 -13.71
CA ILE A 353 24.43 20.14 -12.71
C ILE A 353 25.81 20.61 -13.17
N PHE A 354 26.11 21.91 -12.99
CA PHE A 354 27.35 22.55 -13.44
C PHE A 354 27.70 22.21 -14.90
N PRO A 355 26.88 22.64 -15.88
CA PRO A 355 27.14 22.40 -17.30
C PRO A 355 28.54 22.92 -17.67
N SER A 356 29.40 22.03 -18.18
CA SER A 356 30.80 22.34 -18.48
C SER A 356 31.60 22.97 -17.32
N HIS A 357 31.29 22.59 -16.08
CA HIS A 357 31.93 23.10 -14.85
C HIS A 357 31.72 24.61 -14.62
N LYS A 358 30.59 25.13 -15.07
CA LYS A 358 30.20 26.53 -14.92
C LYS A 358 28.84 26.64 -14.26
N LEU A 359 28.59 27.77 -13.59
CA LEU A 359 27.22 28.15 -13.27
C LEU A 359 26.44 28.36 -14.59
N PRO A 360 25.19 27.87 -14.67
CA PRO A 360 24.33 28.17 -15.80
C PRO A 360 24.16 29.69 -15.97
N ASN A 361 23.98 30.13 -17.21
CA ASN A 361 23.80 31.54 -17.53
C ASN A 361 22.58 31.69 -18.44
N ASP A 362 21.47 32.10 -17.84
CA ASP A 362 20.19 32.28 -18.52
C ASP A 362 19.87 33.77 -18.65
N GLN A 363 19.09 34.17 -19.67
CA GLN A 363 18.69 35.58 -19.84
C GLN A 363 17.90 36.12 -18.64
N GLN A 364 17.16 35.26 -17.94
CA GLN A 364 16.34 35.63 -16.79
C GLN A 364 17.10 35.52 -15.45
N TRP A 365 18.13 34.69 -15.36
CA TRP A 365 18.92 34.51 -14.14
C TRP A 365 20.41 34.29 -14.49
N PRO A 366 21.20 35.36 -14.51
CA PRO A 366 22.60 35.30 -14.92
C PRO A 366 23.47 34.57 -13.89
N ALA A 367 24.58 34.02 -14.36
CA ALA A 367 25.56 33.36 -13.49
C ALA A 367 26.13 34.31 -12.41
N GLY A 368 26.33 35.58 -12.76
CA GLY A 368 26.92 36.61 -11.89
C GLY A 368 28.45 36.68 -11.92
N ILE A 369 29.10 35.71 -12.55
CA ILE A 369 30.56 35.62 -12.67
C ILE A 369 30.99 35.29 -14.09
N GLU A 370 32.16 35.78 -14.49
CA GLU A 370 32.81 35.43 -15.75
C GLU A 370 33.33 33.99 -15.73
N PRO A 371 33.42 33.30 -16.88
CA PRO A 371 33.94 31.94 -16.89
C PRO A 371 35.46 31.94 -16.69
N TRP A 372 35.99 30.96 -15.95
CA TRP A 372 37.44 30.80 -15.71
C TRP A 372 38.31 30.78 -16.98
N SER A 373 37.71 30.54 -18.15
CA SER A 373 38.37 30.65 -19.46
C SER A 373 38.96 32.04 -19.76
N THR A 374 38.44 33.10 -19.15
CA THR A 374 38.88 34.50 -19.34
C THR A 374 40.11 34.88 -18.51
N ILE A 375 40.49 34.05 -17.53
CA ILE A 375 41.59 34.32 -16.59
C ILE A 375 42.94 34.38 -17.31
N LYS A 376 43.75 35.38 -16.95
CA LYS A 376 45.16 35.53 -17.31
C LYS A 376 45.98 35.83 -16.05
N PRO A 377 47.23 35.34 -15.92
CA PRO A 377 48.02 34.52 -16.84
C PRO A 377 47.64 33.02 -16.86
N ASN A 378 48.16 32.25 -17.83
CA ASN A 378 47.74 30.87 -18.09
C ASN A 378 48.02 29.90 -16.92
N ALA A 379 49.06 30.14 -16.11
CA ALA A 379 49.37 29.34 -14.94
C ALA A 379 48.25 29.43 -13.87
N THR A 380 47.80 30.65 -13.53
CA THR A 380 46.69 30.89 -12.60
C THR A 380 45.39 30.29 -13.15
N LYS A 381 45.14 30.44 -14.46
CA LYS A 381 43.98 29.84 -15.12
C LYS A 381 43.91 28.32 -14.94
N ILE A 382 45.03 27.61 -15.08
CA ILE A 382 45.08 26.15 -14.92
C ILE A 382 44.79 25.77 -13.47
N ALA A 383 45.44 26.44 -12.50
CA ALA A 383 45.22 26.15 -11.08
C ALA A 383 43.76 26.36 -10.65
N VAL A 384 43.16 27.49 -11.05
CA VAL A 384 41.74 27.80 -10.74
C VAL A 384 40.79 26.84 -11.44
N ARG A 385 41.08 26.47 -12.71
CA ARG A 385 40.30 25.46 -13.42
C ARG A 385 40.30 24.15 -12.64
N ASP A 386 41.47 23.67 -12.23
CA ASP A 386 41.58 22.37 -11.58
C ASP A 386 40.85 22.36 -10.22
N GLN A 387 40.92 23.46 -9.45
CA GLN A 387 40.12 23.65 -8.22
C GLN A 387 38.61 23.63 -8.51
N ILE A 388 38.13 24.39 -9.49
CA ILE A 388 36.71 24.38 -9.88
C ILE A 388 36.27 22.97 -10.33
N HIS A 389 37.11 22.27 -11.09
CA HIS A 389 36.82 20.92 -11.54
C HIS A 389 36.72 19.95 -10.36
N ILE A 390 37.58 20.07 -9.35
CA ILE A 390 37.49 19.28 -8.11
C ILE A 390 36.13 19.50 -7.43
N CYS A 391 35.75 20.74 -7.13
CA CYS A 391 34.50 21.05 -6.44
C CYS A 391 33.27 20.59 -7.25
N THR A 392 33.25 20.91 -8.54
CA THR A 392 32.10 20.57 -9.40
C THR A 392 31.98 19.08 -9.70
N ASN A 393 33.09 18.34 -9.76
CA ASN A 393 33.06 16.87 -9.86
C ASN A 393 32.59 16.24 -8.55
N ALA A 394 33.01 16.74 -7.40
CA ALA A 394 32.54 16.23 -6.10
C ALA A 394 31.01 16.30 -6.00
N VAL A 395 30.38 17.40 -6.45
CA VAL A 395 28.91 17.53 -6.50
C VAL A 395 28.29 16.55 -7.50
N LYS A 396 28.87 16.40 -8.70
CA LYS A 396 28.36 15.46 -9.73
C LYS A 396 28.44 14.02 -9.26
N ASP A 397 29.58 13.61 -8.72
CA ASP A 397 29.82 12.25 -8.22
C ASP A 397 28.90 11.95 -7.02
N LEU A 398 28.68 12.94 -6.14
CA LEU A 398 27.71 12.83 -5.04
C LEU A 398 26.31 12.53 -5.56
N LEU A 399 25.83 13.26 -6.57
CA LEU A 399 24.48 13.08 -7.12
C LEU A 399 24.27 11.76 -7.86
N VAL A 400 25.31 11.25 -8.54
CA VAL A 400 25.26 9.95 -9.22
C VAL A 400 25.36 8.78 -8.24
N SER A 401 25.87 9.01 -7.03
CA SER A 401 25.97 7.96 -6.00
C SER A 401 24.60 7.43 -5.57
N PRO A 402 24.51 6.19 -5.06
CA PRO A 402 23.26 5.64 -4.53
C PRO A 402 22.64 6.49 -3.41
N LEU A 403 23.48 7.12 -2.58
CA LEU A 403 23.05 8.07 -1.56
C LEU A 403 22.40 9.29 -2.22
N GLY A 404 23.11 9.90 -3.18
CA GLY A 404 22.65 11.08 -3.89
C GLY A 404 21.35 10.87 -4.64
N GLN A 405 21.18 9.75 -5.34
CA GLN A 405 19.92 9.44 -6.04
C GLN A 405 18.72 9.35 -5.10
N ARG A 406 18.90 8.74 -3.92
CA ARG A 406 17.83 8.64 -2.90
C ARG A 406 17.48 10.00 -2.33
N VAL A 407 18.47 10.80 -1.95
CA VAL A 407 18.23 12.12 -1.35
C VAL A 407 17.73 13.12 -2.40
N LEU A 408 18.20 13.04 -3.64
CA LEU A 408 17.73 13.87 -4.76
C LEU A 408 16.24 13.67 -5.02
N HIS A 409 15.75 12.42 -4.97
CA HIS A 409 14.32 12.15 -5.10
C HIS A 409 13.49 12.91 -4.05
N HIS A 410 13.89 12.84 -2.77
CA HIS A 410 13.19 13.54 -1.68
C HIS A 410 13.38 15.06 -1.75
N THR A 411 14.53 15.52 -2.23
CA THR A 411 14.80 16.94 -2.51
C THR A 411 13.86 17.48 -3.60
N GLN A 412 13.66 16.72 -4.68
CA GLN A 412 12.72 17.07 -5.74
C GLN A 412 11.26 17.10 -5.23
N LEU A 413 10.88 16.15 -4.39
CA LEU A 413 9.54 16.14 -3.74
C LEU A 413 9.35 17.37 -2.84
N ALA A 414 10.32 17.66 -1.98
CA ALA A 414 10.30 18.86 -1.15
C ALA A 414 10.16 20.13 -2.00
N MET A 415 10.88 20.21 -3.13
CA MET A 415 10.78 21.35 -4.04
C MET A 415 9.46 21.46 -4.79
N ILE A 416 8.75 20.35 -5.01
CA ILE A 416 7.41 20.37 -5.60
C ILE A 416 6.40 20.88 -4.57
N LEU A 417 6.52 20.45 -3.30
CA LEU A 417 5.55 20.74 -2.24
C LEU A 417 5.79 22.08 -1.54
N GLU A 418 7.04 22.54 -1.50
CA GLU A 418 7.50 23.83 -0.99
C GLU A 418 8.32 24.52 -2.07
N ALA A 419 7.63 25.22 -2.97
CA ALA A 419 8.22 26.02 -4.03
C ALA A 419 8.77 27.35 -3.47
N THR A 420 9.72 27.26 -2.54
CA THR A 420 10.35 28.43 -1.93
C THR A 420 11.44 28.94 -2.87
N PRO A 421 11.30 30.14 -3.47
CA PRO A 421 12.37 30.70 -4.28
C PRO A 421 13.59 30.90 -3.39
N GLY A 422 14.76 30.43 -3.85
CA GLY A 422 16.01 30.71 -3.16
C GLY A 422 16.24 32.22 -3.07
N ALA A 423 17.00 32.66 -2.07
CA ALA A 423 17.34 34.07 -1.94
C ALA A 423 17.94 34.58 -3.26
N HIS A 424 17.57 35.79 -3.67
CA HIS A 424 17.99 36.39 -4.94
C HIS A 424 17.56 35.71 -6.25
N ALA A 425 16.75 34.65 -6.20
CA ALA A 425 16.16 34.06 -7.40
C ALA A 425 15.07 34.97 -7.99
N PRO A 426 15.01 35.13 -9.32
CA PRO A 426 13.93 35.88 -9.97
C PRO A 426 12.58 35.17 -9.72
N PRO A 427 11.52 35.90 -9.31
CA PRO A 427 10.24 35.30 -8.93
C PRO A 427 9.54 34.54 -10.07
N ASP A 428 9.82 34.90 -11.33
CA ASP A 428 9.21 34.30 -12.53
C ASP A 428 10.15 33.34 -13.29
N HIS A 429 11.23 32.87 -12.67
CA HIS A 429 12.18 32.01 -13.36
C HIS A 429 11.55 30.68 -13.79
N ALA A 430 11.76 30.26 -15.05
CA ALA A 430 11.07 29.12 -15.66
C ALA A 430 11.33 27.76 -15.00
N SER A 431 12.42 27.62 -14.23
CA SER A 431 12.70 26.40 -13.47
C SER A 431 12.08 26.37 -12.07
N LEU A 432 11.53 27.49 -11.58
CA LEU A 432 10.77 27.51 -10.34
C LEU A 432 9.38 26.94 -10.62
N LEU A 433 9.03 25.91 -9.86
CA LEU A 433 7.66 25.42 -9.84
C LEU A 433 6.77 26.50 -9.24
N ARG A 434 5.61 26.76 -9.85
CA ARG A 434 4.64 27.72 -9.32
C ARG A 434 3.49 26.98 -8.70
N HIS A 435 3.22 27.26 -7.43
CA HIS A 435 2.05 26.68 -6.79
C HIS A 435 0.76 27.25 -7.36
N LEU A 436 -0.20 26.36 -7.55
CA LEU A 436 -1.53 26.73 -7.99
C LEU A 436 -2.23 27.53 -6.89
N PRO A 437 -2.97 28.59 -7.24
CA PRO A 437 -3.70 29.37 -6.26
C PRO A 437 -4.78 28.51 -5.58
N GLU A 438 -5.03 28.78 -4.31
CA GLU A 438 -6.11 28.17 -3.56
C GLU A 438 -7.15 29.24 -3.18
N PRO A 439 -8.43 29.11 -3.61
CA PRO A 439 -9.00 28.01 -4.39
C PRO A 439 -8.59 28.03 -5.87
N LEU A 440 -8.59 26.85 -6.50
CA LEU A 440 -8.34 26.72 -7.94
C LEU A 440 -9.38 27.52 -8.76
N PRO A 441 -8.95 28.43 -9.64
CA PRO A 441 -9.85 29.23 -10.47
C PRO A 441 -10.50 28.37 -11.55
N GLU A 442 -11.67 28.81 -12.06
CA GLU A 442 -12.37 28.13 -13.15
C GLU A 442 -11.54 28.05 -14.44
N ARG A 443 -10.63 29.01 -14.64
CA ARG A 443 -9.65 29.02 -15.73
C ARG A 443 -8.31 29.45 -15.17
N LEU A 444 -7.27 28.67 -15.46
CA LEU A 444 -5.90 29.08 -15.16
C LEU A 444 -5.52 30.27 -16.05
N ASN A 445 -4.89 31.28 -15.46
CA ASN A 445 -4.36 32.42 -16.19
C ASN A 445 -3.37 31.93 -17.27
N GLY A 446 -3.40 32.57 -18.44
CA GLY A 446 -2.46 32.27 -19.53
C GLY A 446 -1.03 32.47 -19.07
N GLY A 447 -0.27 31.39 -18.93
CA GLY A 447 1.12 31.41 -18.45
C GLY A 447 1.49 30.25 -17.51
N LEU A 448 0.51 29.66 -16.81
CA LEU A 448 0.71 28.45 -16.01
C LEU A 448 0.63 27.23 -16.93
N ARG A 449 1.72 26.45 -16.98
CA ARG A 449 1.78 25.17 -17.69
C ARG A 449 1.78 24.05 -16.66
N ALA A 450 1.13 22.93 -16.99
CA ALA A 450 1.10 21.75 -16.12
C ALA A 450 2.52 21.24 -15.76
N ALA A 451 3.51 21.43 -16.65
CA ALA A 451 4.89 21.01 -16.43
C ALA A 451 5.68 21.90 -15.45
N THR A 452 5.15 23.07 -15.09
CA THR A 452 5.82 24.07 -14.21
C THR A 452 4.91 24.54 -13.08
N SER A 453 3.84 23.79 -12.80
CA SER A 453 2.89 24.10 -11.74
C SER A 453 2.64 22.86 -10.87
N GLY A 454 2.38 23.07 -9.58
CA GLY A 454 2.08 21.99 -8.63
C GLY A 454 1.24 22.47 -7.45
N PHE A 455 0.91 21.56 -6.55
CA PHE A 455 0.21 21.88 -5.30
C PHE A 455 1.20 22.19 -4.18
N THR A 456 0.81 23.08 -3.27
CA THR A 456 1.44 23.17 -1.95
C THR A 456 1.18 21.87 -1.18
N LEU A 457 1.96 21.61 -0.13
CA LEU A 457 1.69 20.51 0.80
C LEU A 457 0.24 20.54 1.33
N THR A 458 -0.26 21.72 1.70
CA THR A 458 -1.63 21.89 2.18
C THR A 458 -2.67 21.59 1.11
N ALA A 459 -2.47 22.07 -0.12
CA ALA A 459 -3.38 21.83 -1.23
C ALA A 459 -3.36 20.36 -1.66
N GLU A 460 -2.20 19.69 -1.59
CA GLU A 460 -2.07 18.26 -1.87
C GLU A 460 -2.78 17.42 -0.79
N ALA A 461 -2.59 17.75 0.49
CA ALA A 461 -3.31 17.10 1.58
C ALA A 461 -4.83 17.24 1.41
N ARG A 462 -5.31 18.43 1.04
CA ARG A 462 -6.72 18.68 0.72
C ARG A 462 -7.18 17.88 -0.51
N ASN A 463 -6.36 17.80 -1.55
CA ASN A 463 -6.66 17.01 -2.73
C ASN A 463 -6.82 15.53 -2.36
N LEU A 464 -5.88 14.95 -1.61
CA LEU A 464 -5.97 13.58 -1.10
C LEU A 464 -7.22 13.36 -0.22
N ASP A 465 -7.56 14.31 0.65
CA ASP A 465 -8.78 14.25 1.47
C ASP A 465 -10.06 14.25 0.61
N ASP A 466 -10.10 15.09 -0.44
CA ASP A 466 -11.23 15.12 -1.37
C ASP A 466 -11.38 13.80 -2.11
N LEU A 467 -10.27 13.20 -2.56
CA LEU A 467 -10.27 11.90 -3.24
C LEU A 467 -10.83 10.80 -2.33
N ARG A 468 -10.36 10.75 -1.08
CA ARG A 468 -10.84 9.81 -0.06
C ARG A 468 -12.33 9.97 0.22
N ILE A 469 -12.79 11.20 0.46
CA ILE A 469 -14.19 11.45 0.80
C ILE A 469 -15.10 11.06 -0.37
N VAL A 470 -14.72 11.40 -1.60
CA VAL A 470 -15.49 11.00 -2.78
C VAL A 470 -15.48 9.49 -2.97
N LEU A 471 -14.35 8.82 -2.69
CA LEU A 471 -14.28 7.36 -2.69
C LEU A 471 -15.26 6.75 -1.67
N HIS A 472 -15.33 7.26 -0.44
CA HIS A 472 -16.30 6.79 0.56
C HIS A 472 -17.75 6.93 0.07
N GLY A 473 -18.10 8.10 -0.49
CA GLY A 473 -19.42 8.29 -1.08
C GLY A 473 -19.70 7.35 -2.25
N LEU A 474 -18.70 7.11 -3.11
CA LEU A 474 -18.82 6.20 -4.25
C LEU A 474 -18.98 4.74 -3.81
N ILE A 475 -18.26 4.29 -2.77
CA ILE A 475 -18.40 2.94 -2.19
C ILE A 475 -19.82 2.74 -1.70
N GLY A 476 -20.39 3.74 -1.01
CA GLY A 476 -21.79 3.68 -0.56
C GLY A 476 -22.79 3.55 -1.72
N ILE A 477 -22.60 4.33 -2.79
CA ILE A 477 -23.44 4.24 -3.99
C ILE A 477 -23.31 2.87 -4.67
N VAL A 478 -22.09 2.35 -4.81
CA VAL A 478 -21.84 1.04 -5.41
C VAL A 478 -22.45 -0.07 -4.56
N LYS A 479 -22.37 0.03 -3.23
CA LYS A 479 -23.03 -0.91 -2.31
C LYS A 479 -24.54 -0.93 -2.54
N MET A 480 -25.19 0.23 -2.58
CA MET A 480 -26.63 0.32 -2.86
C MET A 480 -27.01 -0.26 -4.22
N LEU A 481 -26.18 -0.08 -5.25
CA LEU A 481 -26.43 -0.67 -6.57
C LEU A 481 -26.29 -2.20 -6.56
N LYS A 482 -25.28 -2.74 -5.85
CA LYS A 482 -25.09 -4.19 -5.66
C LYS A 482 -26.28 -4.81 -4.92
N GLU A 483 -26.74 -4.18 -3.84
CA GLU A 483 -27.91 -4.63 -3.08
C GLU A 483 -29.17 -4.66 -3.98
N ARG A 484 -29.37 -3.63 -4.82
CA ARG A 484 -30.51 -3.55 -5.73
C ARG A 484 -30.48 -4.59 -6.85
N GLU A 485 -29.29 -5.01 -7.26
CA GLU A 485 -29.07 -6.07 -8.24
C GLU A 485 -28.98 -7.47 -7.58
N GLU A 486 -29.08 -7.57 -6.25
CA GLU A 486 -28.95 -8.81 -5.48
C GLU A 486 -27.63 -9.56 -5.77
N VAL A 487 -26.52 -8.83 -5.89
CA VAL A 487 -25.18 -9.39 -6.17
C VAL A 487 -24.13 -8.96 -5.13
N HIS A 488 -23.06 -9.74 -5.00
CA HIS A 488 -21.90 -9.42 -4.15
C HIS A 488 -20.56 -9.74 -4.80
N GLU A 489 -19.48 -9.16 -4.27
CA GLU A 489 -18.08 -9.47 -4.61
C GLU A 489 -17.40 -10.27 -3.49
N PHE A 490 -16.24 -10.87 -3.81
CA PHE A 490 -15.41 -11.56 -2.82
C PHE A 490 -14.94 -10.64 -1.70
N ASP A 491 -14.64 -9.38 -2.01
CA ASP A 491 -14.24 -8.37 -1.03
C ASP A 491 -15.39 -8.05 -0.06
N ASP A 492 -16.65 -8.11 -0.51
CA ASP A 492 -17.82 -7.90 0.34
C ASP A 492 -17.94 -9.02 1.38
N ILE A 493 -17.75 -10.28 0.97
CA ILE A 493 -17.74 -11.44 1.88
C ILE A 493 -16.58 -11.37 2.88
N THR A 494 -15.40 -10.99 2.40
CA THR A 494 -14.21 -10.83 3.27
C THR A 494 -14.45 -9.77 4.33
N ARG A 495 -15.11 -8.66 3.97
CA ARG A 495 -15.50 -7.61 4.91
C ARG A 495 -16.52 -8.12 5.94
N LEU A 496 -17.53 -8.88 5.52
CA LEU A 496 -18.50 -9.50 6.43
C LEU A 496 -17.84 -10.50 7.38
N ALA A 497 -16.86 -11.27 6.90
CA ALA A 497 -16.08 -12.17 7.76
C ALA A 497 -15.28 -11.37 8.79
N GLY A 498 -14.69 -10.23 8.39
CA GLY A 498 -14.02 -9.31 9.31
C GLY A 498 -14.96 -8.73 10.37
N ASP A 499 -16.18 -8.36 9.98
CA ASP A 499 -17.22 -7.87 10.90
C ASP A 499 -17.65 -8.96 11.88
N LEU A 500 -17.85 -10.20 11.41
CA LEU A 500 -18.18 -11.35 12.24
C LEU A 500 -17.09 -11.69 13.26
N LEU A 501 -15.83 -11.60 12.84
CA LEU A 501 -14.66 -11.88 13.66
C LEU A 501 -14.23 -10.69 14.54
N LEU A 502 -14.94 -9.56 14.46
CA LEU A 502 -14.59 -8.32 15.15
C LEU A 502 -13.15 -7.86 14.87
N ALA A 503 -12.67 -8.06 13.64
CA ALA A 503 -11.35 -7.60 13.20
C ALA A 503 -11.27 -6.06 13.14
N LYS A 504 -12.43 -5.40 13.07
CA LYS A 504 -12.62 -3.94 13.15
C LYS A 504 -14.03 -3.67 13.68
N CYS A 505 -14.40 -2.42 13.91
CA CYS A 505 -15.78 -2.07 14.22
C CYS A 505 -16.70 -2.52 13.07
N PRO A 506 -17.68 -3.42 13.33
CA PRO A 506 -18.63 -3.86 12.32
C PRO A 506 -19.40 -2.69 11.72
N ASP A 507 -19.72 -2.74 10.43
CA ASP A 507 -20.34 -1.60 9.75
C ASP A 507 -21.69 -1.24 10.33
N ILE A 508 -22.48 -2.26 10.69
CA ILE A 508 -23.80 -2.05 11.29
C ILE A 508 -23.68 -1.20 12.56
N CYS A 509 -22.67 -1.47 13.38
CA CYS A 509 -22.40 -0.76 14.62
C CYS A 509 -22.05 0.71 14.39
N ARG A 510 -21.44 1.06 13.26
CA ARG A 510 -21.04 2.44 12.95
C ARG A 510 -22.23 3.40 12.85
N THR A 511 -23.42 2.89 12.57
CA THR A 511 -24.64 3.71 12.42
C THR A 511 -25.25 4.14 13.75
N PHE A 512 -24.98 3.42 14.85
CA PHE A 512 -25.61 3.69 16.15
C PHE A 512 -24.63 3.82 17.32
N TYR A 513 -23.38 3.37 17.19
CA TYR A 513 -22.39 3.52 18.25
C TYR A 513 -21.74 4.91 18.28
N PRO A 514 -21.49 5.45 19.49
CA PRO A 514 -20.67 6.64 19.64
C PRO A 514 -19.28 6.46 19.06
N ARG A 515 -18.73 7.53 18.48
CA ARG A 515 -17.42 7.50 17.79
C ARG A 515 -16.29 6.89 18.61
N ARG A 516 -16.25 7.17 19.92
CA ARG A 516 -15.25 6.60 20.84
C ARG A 516 -15.25 5.07 20.89
N ILE A 517 -16.43 4.44 20.77
CA ILE A 517 -16.54 2.97 20.75
C ILE A 517 -16.09 2.44 19.40
N ILE A 518 -16.46 3.12 18.32
CA ILE A 518 -16.02 2.78 16.96
C ILE A 518 -14.49 2.82 16.89
N ASP A 519 -13.87 3.92 17.32
CA ASP A 519 -12.41 4.08 17.27
C ASP A 519 -11.70 3.04 18.15
N ALA A 520 -12.27 2.68 19.31
CA ALA A 520 -11.73 1.62 20.17
C ALA A 520 -11.79 0.23 19.49
N LEU A 521 -12.91 -0.11 18.85
CA LEU A 521 -13.07 -1.35 18.10
C LEU A 521 -12.16 -1.40 16.85
N ASP A 522 -11.96 -0.26 16.19
CA ASP A 522 -11.04 -0.14 15.05
C ASP A 522 -9.55 -0.22 15.46
N SER A 523 -9.25 0.02 16.74
CA SER A 523 -7.90 -0.09 17.30
C SER A 523 -7.55 -1.47 17.84
N ILE A 524 -8.49 -2.44 17.76
CA ILE A 524 -8.21 -3.83 18.14
C ILE A 524 -7.19 -4.40 17.14
N PRO A 525 -6.05 -4.94 17.63
CA PRO A 525 -4.96 -5.41 16.78
C PRO A 525 -5.28 -6.68 15.98
#